data_AF-A0A7V1LPP8-F1
#
_entry.id   AF-A0A7V1LPP8-F1
#
_cell.length_a   1.000
_cell.length_b   1.000
_cell.length_c   1.000
_cell.angle_alpha   90.00
_cell.angle_beta   90.00
_cell.angle_gamma   90.00
#
_symmetry.space_group_name_H-M   'P 1'
#
loop_
_entity.id
_entity.type
_entity.pdbx_description
1 polymer ?
#
loop_
_entity_poly.entity_id
_entity_poly.type
_entity_poly.pdbx_seq_one_letter_code
_entity_poly.pdbx_strand_id
1 'polypeptide(L)' 'MMDTTFIVGLILITGFLFGKTAERWGLPKASGYILAGVALNPGISPVIPATFPDLTEPVTNICLAFIT' A
#
# COMPACT_ATOMS: atom_id res chain seq x y z
N MET A 1 7.93 18.93 -0.82
CA MET A 1 7.30 17.76 -1.46
C MET A 1 8.08 16.54 -1.03
N MET A 2 7.41 15.46 -0.64
CA MET A 2 8.09 14.19 -0.37
C MET A 2 8.44 13.53 -1.72
N ASP A 3 9.64 12.98 -1.82
CA ASP A 3 10.07 12.29 -3.04
C ASP A 3 9.21 11.05 -3.31
N THR A 4 8.85 10.81 -4.57
CA THR A 4 8.03 9.66 -4.99
C THR A 4 8.64 8.34 -4.52
N THR A 5 9.97 8.21 -4.58
CA THR A 5 10.70 7.04 -4.08
C THR A 5 10.47 6.79 -2.60
N PHE A 6 10.41 7.86 -1.80
CA PHE A 6 10.13 7.74 -0.37
C PHE A 6 8.70 7.25 -0.11
N ILE A 7 7.72 7.80 -0.84
CA ILE A 7 6.31 7.37 -0.73
C ILE A 7 6.16 5.90 -1.09
N VAL A 8 6.76 5.46 -2.20
CA VAL A 8 6.74 4.04 -2.60
C VAL A 8 7.41 3.16 -1.55
N GLY A 9 8.59 3.56 -1.05
CA GLY A 9 9.27 2.83 0.01
C GLY A 9 8.42 2.70 1.27
N LEU A 10 7.75 3.77 1.67
CA LEU A 10 6.82 3.78 2.81
C LEU A 10 5.68 2.78 2.59
N ILE A 11 4.99 2.84 1.44
CA ILE A 11 3.89 1.93 1.10
C ILE A 11 4.33 0.47 1.16
N LEU A 12 5.48 0.14 0.58
CA LEU A 12 6.02 -1.22 0.56
C LEU A 12 6.34 -1.71 1.97
N ILE A 13 6.99 -0.87 2.79
CA ILE A 13 7.35 -1.22 4.18
C ILE A 13 6.08 -1.42 5.01
N THR A 14 5.13 -0.50 4.96
CA THR A 14 3.88 -0.60 5.74
C THR A 14 3.04 -1.79 5.29
N GLY A 15 2.92 -2.02 3.98
CA GLY A 15 2.23 -3.18 3.43
C GLY A 15 2.88 -4.48 3.92
N PHE A 16 4.20 -4.60 3.81
CA PHE A 16 4.94 -5.76 4.30
C PHE A 16 4.73 -6.00 5.80
N LEU A 17 4.85 -4.97 6.63
CA LEU A 17 4.69 -5.07 8.08
C LEU A 17 3.28 -5.52 8.47
N PHE A 18 2.24 -4.93 7.88
CA PHE A 18 0.86 -5.30 8.16
C PHE A 18 0.52 -6.68 7.60
N GLY A 19 0.98 -7.03 6.41
CA GLY A 19 0.79 -8.37 5.82
C GLY A 19 1.42 -9.46 6.66
N LYS A 20 2.65 -9.26 7.15
CA LYS A 20 3.34 -10.18 8.07
C LYS A 20 2.65 -10.27 9.43
N THR A 21 2.11 -9.16 9.92
CA THR A 21 1.34 -9.14 11.17
C THR A 21 0.01 -9.90 11.02
N ALA A 22 -0.70 -9.70 9.91
CA ALA A 22 -1.93 -10.43 9.58
C ALA A 22 -1.66 -11.94 9.47
N GLU A 23 -0.60 -12.35 8.76
CA GLU A 23 -0.19 -13.75 8.68
C GLU A 23 0.09 -14.35 10.07
N ARG A 24 0.77 -13.59 10.95
CA ARG A 24 1.06 -14.04 12.32
C ARG A 24 -0.22 -14.24 13.16
N TRP A 25 -1.31 -13.57 12.82
CA TRP A 25 -2.61 -13.73 13.45
C TRP A 25 -3.50 -14.77 12.75
N GLY A 26 -2.97 -15.50 11.76
CA GLY A 26 -3.72 -16.52 11.01
C GLY A 26 -4.65 -15.93 9.93
N LEU A 27 -4.50 -14.64 9.60
CA LEU A 27 -5.26 -13.98 8.55
C LEU A 27 -4.52 -14.04 7.21
N PRO A 28 -5.23 -13.95 6.07
CA PRO A 28 -4.60 -13.76 4.78
C PRO A 28 -3.74 -12.49 4.75
N LYS A 29 -2.55 -12.55 4.13
CA LYS A 29 -1.67 -11.39 3.95
C LYS A 29 -2.37 -10.21 3.27
N ALA A 30 -3.24 -10.51 2.30
CA ALA A 30 -4.03 -9.53 1.58
C ALA A 30 -4.86 -8.63 2.52
N SER A 31 -5.42 -9.18 3.60
CA SER A 31 -6.14 -8.41 4.61
C SER A 31 -5.23 -7.39 5.30
N GLY A 32 -3.97 -7.76 5.58
CA GLY A 32 -2.97 -6.85 6.13
C GLY A 32 -2.61 -5.72 5.16
N TYR A 33 -2.43 -6.02 3.87
CA TYR A 33 -2.14 -5.01 2.85
C TYR A 33 -3.28 -3.98 2.73
N ILE A 34 -4.54 -4.44 2.79
CA ILE A 34 -5.72 -3.57 2.76
C ILE A 34 -5.73 -2.65 4.00
N LEU A 35 -5.47 -3.19 5.18
CA LEU A 35 -5.41 -2.39 6.42
C LEU A 35 -4.28 -1.33 6.36
N ALA A 36 -3.11 -1.67 5.81
CA ALA A 36 -2.06 -0.69 5.58
C ALA A 36 -2.51 0.42 4.61
N GLY A 37 -3.19 0.05 3.52
CA GLY A 37 -3.75 1.01 2.57
C GLY A 37 -4.78 1.95 3.20
N VAL A 38 -5.65 1.44 4.07
CA VAL A 38 -6.61 2.25 4.84
C VAL A 38 -5.87 3.19 5.79
N ALA A 39 -4.89 2.70 6.56
CA ALA A 39 -4.11 3.51 7.49
C ALA A 39 -3.32 4.64 6.80
N LEU A 40 -2.91 4.42 5.55
CA LEU A 40 -2.20 5.40 4.72
C LEU A 40 -3.12 6.27 3.86
N ASN A 41 -4.43 6.08 3.95
CA ASN A 41 -5.38 6.87 3.17
C ASN A 41 -5.26 8.36 3.54
N PRO A 42 -5.27 9.29 2.56
CA PRO A 42 -5.18 10.74 2.80
C PRO A 42 -6.25 11.30 3.75
N GLY A 43 -7.42 10.65 3.85
CA GLY A 43 -8.48 11.00 4.79
C GLY A 43 -8.23 10.56 6.24
N ILE A 44 -7.28 9.65 6.48
CA ILE A 44 -6.87 9.17 7.81
C ILE A 44 -5.49 9.69 8.19
N SER A 45 -4.56 9.73 7.23
CA SER A 45 -3.17 10.15 7.38
C SER A 45 -2.77 11.04 6.19
N PRO A 46 -2.35 12.29 6.42
CA PRO A 46 -1.96 13.22 5.34
C PRO A 46 -0.59 12.91 4.71
N VAL A 47 -0.03 11.71 4.96
CA VAL A 47 1.32 11.32 4.55
C VAL A 47 1.39 10.99 3.05
N ILE A 48 0.32 10.47 2.46
CA ILE A 48 0.26 10.12 1.04
C ILE A 48 -0.66 11.12 0.29
N PRO A 49 -0.20 11.71 -0.84
CA PRO A 49 -1.02 12.61 -1.64
C PRO A 49 -2.27 11.93 -2.19
N ALA A 50 -3.39 12.64 -2.24
CA ALA A 50 -4.66 12.11 -2.77
C ALA A 50 -4.61 11.72 -4.24
N THR A 51 -3.70 12.31 -5.02
CA THR A 51 -3.48 11.99 -6.45
C THR A 51 -2.61 10.74 -6.66
N PHE A 52 -2.01 10.20 -5.59
CA PHE A 52 -1.07 9.08 -5.70
C PHE A 52 -1.70 7.79 -6.26
N PRO A 53 -2.92 7.37 -5.87
CA PRO A 53 -3.58 6.22 -6.45
C PRO A 53 -3.69 6.32 -7.98
N ASP A 54 -4.15 7.46 -8.49
CA ASP A 54 -4.31 7.72 -9.92
C ASP A 54 -2.97 7.64 -10.67
N LEU A 55 -1.91 8.20 -10.09
CA LEU A 55 -0.56 8.14 -10.67
C LEU A 55 -0.01 6.71 -10.75
N THR A 56 -0.46 5.82 -9.88
CA THR A 56 0.01 4.43 -9.80
C THR A 56 -0.90 3.42 -10.47
N GLU A 57 -2.01 3.85 -11.07
CA GLU A 57 -2.97 2.97 -11.76
C GLU A 57 -2.29 2.12 -12.87
N PRO A 58 -1.43 2.68 -13.76
CA PRO A 58 -0.77 1.87 -14.79
C PRO A 58 0.13 0.79 -14.20
N VAL A 59 0.86 1.12 -13.12
CA VAL A 59 1.75 0.18 -12.42
C VAL A 59 0.93 -0.92 -11.75
N THR A 60 -0.19 -0.55 -11.12
CA THR A 60 -1.11 -1.50 -10.48
C THR A 60 -1.68 -2.48 -11.49
N ASN A 61 -2.10 -2.00 -12.66
CA ASN A 61 -2.61 -2.85 -13.74
C ASN A 61 -1.55 -3.84 -14.25
N ILE A 62 -0.30 -3.40 -14.40
CA ILE A 62 0.82 -4.27 -14.75
C ILE A 62 1.01 -5.34 -13.65
N CYS A 63 1.04 -4.95 -12.38
CA CYS A 63 1.18 -5.90 -11.27
C CYS A 63 0.03 -6.92 -11.23
N LEU A 64 -1.21 -6.50 -11.46
CA LEU A 64 -2.37 -7.39 -11.51
C LEU A 64 -2.26 -8.41 -12.65
N ALA A 65 -1.72 -8.02 -13.80
CA ALA A 65 -1.46 -8.93 -14.92
C ALA A 65 -0.37 -9.98 -14.61
N PHE A 66 0.48 -9.75 -13.60
CA PHE A 66 1.46 -10.75 -13.13
C PHE A 66 0.89 -11.72 -12.09
N ILE A 67 -0.10 -11.30 -11.29
CA ILE A 67 -0.65 -12.10 -10.18
C ILE A 67 -2.05 -12.68 -10.46
N THR A 68 -2.62 -12.38 -11.63
CA THR A 68 -3.88 -12.94 -12.17
C THR A 68 -3.55 -13.84 -13.35
#